data_AF-A0A9X0EIE6-F1
#
_entry.id   AF-A0A9X0EIE6-F1
#
_cell.length_a   1.000
_cell.length_b   1.000
_cell.length_c   1.000
_cell.angle_alpha   90.00
_cell.angle_beta   90.00
_cell.angle_gamma   90.00
#
_symmetry.space_group_name_H-M   'P 1'
#
loop_
_entity.id
_entity.type
_entity.pdbx_description
1 polymer ?
#
loop_
_entity_poly.entity_id
_entity_poly.type
_entity_poly.pdbx_seq_one_letter_code
_entity_poly.pdbx_strand_id
1 'polypeptide(L)'
;MALLGKLLEIYDQGQLAAKLNEIGSSHCRETVNRWVKGKASPRLTYREYKHLESLLPTKPSYKPSFTFIDLFAGIGGIRKGFEAVGGECVFTSEWNEYAVRTYKANHYCDPSRHRFNKDIRSVTLSDRPEVSEEDAYTHIDTEIPDHDVLLAGFPCQPFSLAGVSKKNSLGRKHGFECETQGTLFFDVARIIAAKKPAAFLLENVKNLKSHDKGTTFRIICEALDELGYEVSDVNAPKGADPKVIDAKHFVPQHRERIVLVGFRRDLGVHDGFTLKDIHKLIPKERPSFGDILDKDVDSKYILTPKLWDYLYRYAEKHRQKGNGFGFGLTRSDDVARTLSARYHKDGSEILVDRGFVAGLDFHSELNQMNRPRRLTPHECSRLMGFDKPGESKFVIPVSDTQAYRQFGNSVAVPVFEAVAKLMKDRIIKAKERKSDFGLVAGDGM
;
A
#
# COMPACT_ATOMS: atom_id res chain seq x y z
N MET A 1 -15.15 9.97 -26.15
CA MET A 1 -13.88 9.20 -26.22
C MET A 1 -13.02 9.38 -24.97
N ALA A 2 -12.76 10.60 -24.48
CA ALA A 2 -11.92 10.81 -23.29
C ALA A 2 -12.37 10.03 -22.03
N LEU A 3 -13.67 10.05 -21.69
CA LEU A 3 -14.22 9.28 -20.55
C LEU A 3 -13.98 7.77 -20.68
N LEU A 4 -14.24 7.20 -21.87
CA LEU A 4 -13.99 5.79 -22.14
C LEU A 4 -12.51 5.44 -22.01
N GLY A 5 -11.61 6.31 -22.48
CA GLY A 5 -10.17 6.14 -22.30
C GLY A 5 -9.77 5.97 -20.84
N LYS A 6 -10.22 6.90 -19.97
CA LYS A 6 -9.98 6.83 -18.52
C LYS A 6 -10.53 5.55 -17.89
N LEU A 7 -11.74 5.16 -18.27
CA LEU A 7 -12.38 3.95 -17.75
C LEU A 7 -11.68 2.66 -18.21
N LEU A 8 -11.10 2.65 -19.41
CA LEU A 8 -10.34 1.50 -19.92
C LEU A 8 -8.97 1.33 -19.25
N GLU A 9 -8.49 2.34 -18.53
CA GLU A 9 -7.35 2.21 -17.62
C GLU A 9 -7.71 1.47 -16.32
N ILE A 10 -9.00 1.25 -16.06
CA ILE A 10 -9.53 0.63 -14.82
C ILE A 10 -10.23 -0.69 -15.13
N TYR A 11 -11.14 -0.68 -16.10
CA TYR A 11 -12.04 -1.79 -16.44
C TYR A 11 -11.69 -2.32 -17.83
N ASP A 12 -11.74 -3.64 -18.00
CA ASP A 12 -11.68 -4.23 -19.33
C ASP A 12 -12.99 -3.99 -20.12
N GLN A 13 -12.97 -4.28 -21.42
CA GLN A 13 -14.10 -4.02 -22.30
C GLN A 13 -15.34 -4.86 -21.92
N GLY A 14 -15.15 -6.05 -21.36
CA GLY A 14 -16.25 -6.89 -20.90
C GLY A 14 -16.88 -6.32 -19.63
N GLN A 15 -16.06 -5.86 -18.68
CA GLN A 15 -16.52 -5.18 -17.47
C GLN A 15 -17.29 -3.90 -17.78
N LEU A 16 -16.82 -3.08 -18.73
CA LEU A 16 -17.56 -1.88 -19.14
C LEU A 16 -18.89 -2.20 -19.81
N ALA A 17 -18.94 -3.23 -20.65
CA ALA A 17 -20.20 -3.69 -21.23
C ALA A 17 -21.17 -4.16 -20.13
N ALA A 18 -20.68 -4.93 -19.14
CA ALA A 18 -21.48 -5.38 -18.02
C ALA A 18 -22.02 -4.20 -17.19
N LYS A 19 -21.18 -3.19 -16.90
CA LYS A 19 -21.60 -1.97 -16.18
C LYS A 19 -22.69 -1.20 -16.92
N LEU A 20 -22.58 -1.05 -18.23
CA LEU A 20 -23.66 -0.45 -19.02
C LEU A 20 -24.95 -1.27 -18.94
N ASN A 21 -24.87 -2.60 -18.92
CA ASN A 21 -26.05 -3.46 -18.86
C ASN A 21 -26.73 -3.45 -17.47
N GLU A 22 -26.03 -3.07 -16.39
CA GLU A 22 -26.62 -2.89 -15.05
C GLU A 22 -27.76 -1.84 -15.05
N ILE A 23 -27.74 -0.88 -15.99
CA ILE A 23 -28.79 0.13 -16.14
C ILE A 23 -29.81 -0.18 -17.26
N GLY A 24 -29.84 -1.41 -17.76
CA GLY A 24 -30.79 -1.88 -18.78
C GLY A 24 -30.35 -1.63 -20.22
N SER A 25 -29.07 -1.32 -20.46
CA SER A 25 -28.51 -1.26 -21.82
C SER A 25 -28.26 -2.66 -22.40
N SER A 26 -27.93 -2.69 -23.70
CA SER A 26 -27.67 -3.93 -24.46
C SER A 26 -26.32 -3.87 -25.18
N HIS A 27 -25.25 -3.55 -24.45
CA HIS A 27 -23.88 -3.52 -24.99
C HIS A 27 -23.17 -4.85 -24.72
N CYS A 28 -22.35 -5.31 -25.66
CA CYS A 28 -21.45 -6.44 -25.46
C CYS A 28 -19.98 -6.01 -25.54
N ARG A 29 -19.08 -6.93 -25.18
CA ARG A 29 -17.63 -6.71 -25.26
C ARG A 29 -17.20 -6.27 -26.66
N GLU A 30 -17.77 -6.85 -27.70
CA GLU A 30 -17.47 -6.56 -29.10
C GLU A 30 -17.87 -5.14 -29.48
N THR A 31 -18.98 -4.63 -28.96
CA THR A 31 -19.42 -3.24 -29.15
C THR A 31 -18.37 -2.26 -28.60
N VAL A 32 -17.93 -2.46 -27.35
CA VAL A 32 -16.90 -1.63 -26.71
C VAL A 32 -15.56 -1.76 -27.47
N ASN A 33 -15.18 -2.97 -27.86
CA ASN A 33 -13.98 -3.22 -28.68
C ASN A 33 -13.99 -2.45 -30.01
N ARG A 34 -15.14 -2.33 -30.68
CA ARG A 34 -15.26 -1.54 -31.91
C ARG A 34 -15.05 -0.05 -31.65
N TRP A 35 -15.52 0.48 -30.53
CA TRP A 35 -15.25 1.87 -30.11
C TRP A 35 -13.77 2.10 -29.87
N VAL A 36 -13.11 1.20 -29.14
CA VAL A 36 -11.66 1.29 -28.86
C VAL A 36 -10.83 1.26 -30.13
N LYS A 37 -11.19 0.41 -31.11
CA LYS A 37 -10.49 0.27 -32.38
C LYS A 37 -10.85 1.35 -33.42
N GLY A 38 -11.67 2.34 -33.07
CA GLY A 38 -12.15 3.36 -34.01
C GLY A 38 -13.05 2.82 -35.13
N LYS A 39 -13.52 1.57 -35.04
CA LYS A 39 -14.40 0.91 -36.03
C LYS A 39 -15.88 1.30 -35.88
N ALA A 40 -16.21 2.02 -34.82
CA ALA A 40 -17.52 2.60 -34.56
C ALA A 40 -17.37 3.77 -33.58
N SER A 41 -18.28 4.75 -33.65
CA SER A 41 -18.36 5.79 -32.62
C SER A 41 -19.24 5.34 -31.45
N PRO A 42 -18.87 5.64 -30.19
CA PRO A 42 -19.73 5.37 -29.05
C PRO A 42 -21.00 6.22 -29.13
N ARG A 43 -22.15 5.56 -29.26
CA ARG A 43 -23.48 6.18 -29.19
C ARG A 43 -24.06 5.89 -27.81
N LEU A 44 -23.62 6.66 -26.81
CA LEU A 44 -24.13 6.56 -25.44
C LEU A 44 -25.28 7.55 -25.27
N THR A 45 -26.37 7.09 -24.67
CA THR A 45 -27.43 7.95 -24.13
C THR A 45 -26.88 8.77 -22.97
N TYR A 46 -27.59 9.85 -22.61
CA TYR A 46 -27.23 10.67 -21.46
C TYR A 46 -27.14 9.85 -20.16
N ARG A 47 -28.08 8.92 -19.95
CA ARG A 47 -28.10 8.01 -18.79
C ARG A 47 -26.87 7.12 -18.73
N GLU A 48 -26.47 6.53 -19.87
CA GLU A 48 -25.26 5.71 -19.97
C GLU A 48 -24.00 6.51 -19.72
N TYR A 49 -23.90 7.71 -20.30
CA TYR A 49 -22.77 8.59 -20.07
C TYR A 49 -22.62 8.94 -18.58
N LYS A 50 -23.71 9.33 -17.92
CA LYS A 50 -23.70 9.67 -16.49
C LYS A 50 -23.39 8.47 -15.60
N HIS A 51 -23.87 7.28 -15.97
CA HIS A 51 -23.51 6.07 -15.27
C HIS A 51 -22.01 5.77 -15.40
N LEU A 52 -21.43 5.83 -16.60
CA LEU A 52 -19.99 5.65 -16.79
C LEU A 52 -19.16 6.70 -16.05
N GLU A 53 -19.59 7.96 -16.04
CA GLU A 53 -18.94 9.03 -15.28
C GLU A 53 -18.92 8.72 -13.77
N SER A 54 -19.99 8.14 -13.24
CA SER A 54 -20.09 7.75 -11.81
C SER A 54 -19.18 6.59 -11.40
N LEU A 55 -18.60 5.86 -12.35
CA LEU A 55 -17.64 4.77 -12.07
C LEU A 55 -16.23 5.28 -11.77
N LEU A 56 -15.95 6.56 -12.02
CA LEU A 56 -14.67 7.19 -11.69
C LEU A 56 -14.72 7.75 -10.26
N PRO A 57 -13.60 7.72 -9.53
CA PRO A 57 -13.52 8.34 -8.21
C PRO A 57 -13.80 9.84 -8.29
N THR A 58 -14.49 10.36 -7.28
CA THR A 58 -14.88 11.78 -7.22
C THR A 58 -13.77 12.64 -6.63
N LYS A 59 -13.64 13.87 -7.11
CA LYS A 59 -12.74 14.87 -6.53
C LYS A 59 -13.08 15.09 -5.04
N PRO A 60 -12.09 15.08 -4.13
CA PRO A 60 -12.32 15.44 -2.75
C PRO A 60 -12.86 16.87 -2.61
N SER A 61 -13.78 17.10 -1.67
CA SER A 61 -14.42 18.40 -1.45
C SER A 61 -13.55 19.36 -0.61
N TYR A 62 -12.50 18.88 0.04
CA TYR A 62 -11.60 19.68 0.87
C TYR A 62 -10.55 20.41 0.03
N LYS A 63 -10.07 21.55 0.55
CA LYS A 63 -8.87 22.22 0.04
C LYS A 63 -7.62 21.55 0.64
N PRO A 64 -6.67 21.06 -0.16
CA PRO A 64 -5.47 20.41 0.36
C PRO A 64 -4.66 21.34 1.27
N SER A 65 -4.20 20.81 2.41
CA SER A 65 -3.32 21.52 3.35
C SER A 65 -1.84 21.32 3.01
N PHE A 66 -1.50 20.17 2.45
CA PHE A 66 -0.14 19.80 2.04
C PHE A 66 -0.18 18.86 0.83
N THR A 67 0.93 18.74 0.11
CA THR A 67 1.08 17.80 -1.01
C THR A 67 1.99 16.64 -0.64
N PHE A 68 1.77 15.48 -1.26
CA PHE A 68 2.61 14.31 -1.05
C PHE A 68 2.79 13.48 -2.33
N ILE A 69 3.81 12.62 -2.33
CA ILE A 69 4.01 11.60 -3.35
C ILE A 69 3.89 10.19 -2.76
N ASP A 70 3.55 9.22 -3.60
CA ASP A 70 3.21 7.85 -3.21
C ASP A 70 4.03 6.84 -4.01
N LEU A 71 5.17 6.41 -3.47
CA LEU A 71 6.12 5.49 -4.10
C LEU A 71 5.84 4.04 -3.69
N PHE A 72 5.89 3.12 -4.65
CA PHE A 72 5.52 1.71 -4.45
C PHE A 72 4.11 1.58 -3.86
N ALA A 73 3.18 2.35 -4.44
CA ALA A 73 1.90 2.67 -3.83
C ALA A 73 0.95 1.48 -3.65
N GLY A 74 1.14 0.41 -4.41
CA GLY A 74 0.20 -0.70 -4.49
C GLY A 74 -1.19 -0.21 -4.87
N ILE A 75 -2.16 -0.42 -3.98
CA ILE A 75 -3.55 0.05 -4.14
C ILE A 75 -3.86 1.30 -3.28
N GLY A 76 -2.83 2.00 -2.80
CA GLY A 76 -2.94 3.31 -2.13
C GLY A 76 -3.32 3.22 -0.66
N GLY A 77 -2.84 2.20 0.05
CA GLY A 77 -3.13 2.03 1.48
C GLY A 77 -2.53 3.14 2.35
N ILE A 78 -1.29 3.57 2.07
CA ILE A 78 -0.65 4.69 2.77
C ILE A 78 -1.30 6.02 2.36
N ARG A 79 -1.49 6.23 1.04
CA ARG A 79 -2.19 7.41 0.48
C ARG A 79 -3.51 7.70 1.18
N LYS A 80 -4.35 6.68 1.37
CA LYS A 80 -5.67 6.86 2.00
C LYS A 80 -5.58 7.48 3.41
N GLY A 81 -4.52 7.16 4.17
CA GLY A 81 -4.25 7.78 5.46
C GLY A 81 -3.89 9.26 5.37
N PHE A 82 -3.08 9.65 4.38
CA PHE A 82 -2.67 11.06 4.19
C PHE A 82 -3.74 11.93 3.54
N GLU A 83 -4.57 11.37 2.64
CA GLU A 83 -5.76 12.07 2.14
C GLU A 83 -6.77 12.35 3.28
N ALA A 84 -6.95 11.40 4.21
CA ALA A 84 -7.85 11.55 5.35
C ALA A 84 -7.49 12.73 6.28
N VAL A 85 -6.24 13.20 6.24
CA VAL A 85 -5.78 14.37 7.01
C VAL A 85 -5.59 15.64 6.17
N GLY A 86 -6.06 15.63 4.91
CA GLY A 86 -6.09 16.80 4.03
C GLY A 86 -4.92 16.90 3.06
N GLY A 87 -4.19 15.81 2.79
CA GLY A 87 -3.14 15.77 1.80
C GLY A 87 -3.66 15.67 0.35
N GLU A 88 -2.88 16.15 -0.61
CA GLU A 88 -3.08 15.93 -2.05
C GLU A 88 -1.92 15.11 -2.63
N CYS A 89 -2.24 14.00 -3.30
CA CYS A 89 -1.24 13.21 -4.01
C CYS A 89 -0.91 13.88 -5.36
N VAL A 90 0.36 14.23 -5.59
CA VAL A 90 0.83 14.87 -6.85
C VAL A 90 1.66 13.94 -7.74
N PHE A 91 2.11 12.81 -7.21
CA PHE A 91 2.85 11.80 -7.98
C PHE A 91 2.67 10.41 -7.37
N THR A 92 2.53 9.40 -8.22
CA THR A 92 2.43 8.00 -7.82
C THR A 92 3.36 7.13 -8.65
N SER A 93 4.13 6.26 -8.01
CA SER A 93 4.91 5.21 -8.68
C SER A 93 4.41 3.82 -8.27
N GLU A 94 3.96 3.03 -9.24
CA GLU A 94 3.53 1.65 -9.03
C GLU A 94 3.73 0.82 -10.31
N TRP A 95 4.48 -0.27 -10.20
CA TRP A 95 4.91 -1.08 -11.33
C TRP A 95 3.86 -2.12 -11.76
N ASN A 96 3.02 -2.58 -10.84
CA ASN A 96 2.04 -3.62 -11.07
C ASN A 96 0.77 -3.03 -11.70
N GLU A 97 0.55 -3.33 -12.98
CA GLU A 97 -0.58 -2.80 -13.75
C GLU A 97 -1.95 -3.16 -13.14
N TYR A 98 -2.10 -4.34 -12.51
CA TYR A 98 -3.35 -4.69 -11.83
C TYR A 98 -3.57 -3.85 -10.58
N ALA A 99 -2.51 -3.53 -9.84
CA ALA A 99 -2.59 -2.63 -8.69
C ALA A 99 -2.95 -1.21 -9.14
N VAL A 100 -2.34 -0.71 -10.22
CA VAL A 100 -2.67 0.59 -10.82
C VAL A 100 -4.15 0.66 -11.23
N ARG A 101 -4.71 -0.41 -11.82
CA ARG A 101 -6.15 -0.48 -12.15
C ARG A 101 -7.02 -0.28 -10.91
N THR A 102 -6.76 -1.04 -9.84
CA THR A 102 -7.48 -0.90 -8.56
C THR A 102 -7.26 0.48 -7.93
N TYR A 103 -6.04 1.02 -8.02
CA TYR A 103 -5.70 2.34 -7.50
C TYR A 103 -6.53 3.44 -8.20
N LYS A 104 -6.52 3.48 -9.53
CA LYS A 104 -7.27 4.45 -10.34
C LYS A 104 -8.79 4.34 -10.18
N ALA A 105 -9.29 3.16 -9.80
CA ALA A 105 -10.72 2.97 -9.50
C ALA A 105 -11.16 3.66 -8.19
N ASN A 106 -10.23 3.88 -7.26
CA ASN A 106 -10.55 4.27 -5.89
C ASN A 106 -9.99 5.64 -5.49
N HIS A 107 -9.01 6.15 -6.23
CA HIS A 107 -8.32 7.40 -5.90
C HIS A 107 -8.46 8.41 -7.02
N TYR A 108 -8.95 9.61 -6.70
CA TYR A 108 -9.05 10.69 -7.68
C TYR A 108 -7.66 11.19 -8.08
N CYS A 109 -7.37 11.16 -9.37
CA CYS A 109 -6.11 11.66 -9.93
C CYS A 109 -6.43 12.70 -11.02
N ASP A 110 -6.20 13.97 -10.71
CA ASP A 110 -6.33 15.07 -11.67
C ASP A 110 -5.10 15.08 -12.60
N PRO A 111 -5.24 14.79 -13.91
CA PRO A 111 -4.09 14.75 -14.82
C PRO A 111 -3.33 16.06 -14.96
N SER A 112 -3.92 17.19 -14.55
CA SER A 112 -3.24 18.49 -14.53
C SER A 112 -2.30 18.68 -13.34
N ARG A 113 -2.47 17.89 -12.27
CA ARG A 113 -1.73 18.01 -11.00
C ARG A 113 -1.05 16.72 -10.55
N HIS A 114 -1.45 15.57 -11.10
CA HIS A 114 -1.00 14.24 -10.73
C HIS A 114 -0.37 13.51 -11.91
N ARG A 115 0.74 12.80 -11.65
CA ARG A 115 1.42 11.95 -12.63
C ARG A 115 1.59 10.52 -12.09
N PHE A 116 1.49 9.56 -13.00
CA PHE A 116 1.81 8.16 -12.73
C PHE A 116 3.15 7.80 -13.36
N ASN A 117 3.97 7.08 -12.60
CA ASN A 117 5.16 6.38 -13.07
C ASN A 117 4.97 4.86 -12.85
N LYS A 118 5.53 4.06 -13.76
CA LYS A 118 5.50 2.60 -13.65
C LYS A 118 6.79 2.06 -13.02
N ASP A 119 7.94 2.43 -13.58
CA ASP A 119 9.24 2.01 -13.10
C ASP A 119 9.99 3.22 -12.55
N ILE A 120 10.24 3.24 -11.24
CA ILE A 120 10.87 4.39 -10.58
C ILE A 120 12.28 4.67 -11.11
N ARG A 121 12.96 3.64 -11.64
CA ARG A 121 14.31 3.75 -12.20
C ARG A 121 14.34 4.59 -13.47
N SER A 122 13.21 4.68 -14.19
CA SER A 122 13.11 5.60 -15.33
C SER A 122 13.12 7.06 -14.91
N VAL A 123 12.83 7.36 -13.64
CA VAL A 123 12.84 8.71 -13.07
C VAL A 123 14.18 9.01 -12.40
N THR A 124 14.71 8.06 -11.63
CA THR A 124 15.98 8.22 -10.88
C THR A 124 17.23 7.93 -11.71
N LEU A 125 17.05 7.35 -12.89
CA LEU A 125 18.10 6.90 -13.81
C LEU A 125 19.13 5.99 -13.11
N SER A 126 18.70 5.23 -12.10
CA SER A 126 19.58 4.40 -11.27
C SER A 126 20.21 3.22 -12.01
N ASP A 127 19.60 2.81 -13.12
CA ASP A 127 20.08 1.73 -14.00
C ASP A 127 21.05 2.21 -15.08
N ARG A 128 21.36 3.51 -15.11
CA ARG A 128 22.25 4.17 -16.08
C ARG A 128 23.51 4.71 -15.39
N PRO A 129 24.55 3.88 -15.18
CA PRO A 129 25.76 4.27 -14.46
C PRO A 129 26.57 5.39 -15.15
N GLU A 130 26.31 5.65 -16.43
CA GLU A 130 26.90 6.73 -17.22
C GLU A 130 26.33 8.12 -16.92
N VAL A 131 25.14 8.19 -16.31
CA VAL A 131 24.47 9.45 -15.98
C VAL A 131 25.10 10.03 -14.71
N SER A 132 25.44 11.32 -14.75
CA SER A 132 25.99 12.01 -13.58
C SER A 132 24.93 12.16 -12.48
N GLU A 133 25.36 12.34 -11.23
CA GLU A 133 24.45 12.58 -10.11
C GLU A 133 23.61 13.85 -10.33
N GLU A 134 24.22 14.91 -10.87
CA GLU A 134 23.56 16.19 -11.16
C GLU A 134 22.49 16.05 -12.24
N ASP A 135 22.78 15.31 -13.32
CA ASP A 135 21.80 15.03 -14.38
C ASP A 135 20.65 14.18 -13.85
N ALA A 136 20.94 13.17 -13.02
CA ALA A 136 19.93 12.33 -12.40
C ALA A 136 19.01 13.16 -11.49
N TYR A 137 19.55 14.07 -10.67
CA TYR A 137 18.76 14.94 -9.80
C TYR A 137 17.92 15.93 -10.60
N THR A 138 18.46 16.51 -11.67
CA THR A 138 17.72 17.39 -12.58
C THR A 138 16.56 16.67 -13.26
N HIS A 139 16.78 15.40 -13.67
CA HIS A 139 15.74 14.57 -14.24
C HIS A 139 14.63 14.24 -13.23
N ILE A 140 14.99 13.89 -11.99
CA ILE A 140 14.02 13.67 -10.91
C ILE A 140 13.19 14.93 -10.66
N ASP A 141 13.81 16.11 -10.65
CA ASP A 141 13.14 17.39 -10.39
C ASP A 141 12.10 17.73 -11.47
N THR A 142 12.38 17.38 -12.72
CA THR A 142 11.48 17.55 -13.87
C THR A 142 10.28 16.58 -13.83
N GLU A 143 10.53 15.34 -13.42
CA GLU A 143 9.53 14.26 -13.44
C GLU A 143 8.61 14.27 -12.21
N ILE A 144 9.17 14.58 -11.03
CA ILE A 144 8.48 14.56 -9.74
C ILE A 144 8.21 16.00 -9.28
N PRO A 145 6.94 16.41 -9.16
CA PRO A 145 6.57 17.72 -8.62
C PRO A 145 7.10 17.94 -7.20
N ASP A 146 7.25 19.21 -6.83
CA ASP A 146 7.51 19.58 -5.44
C ASP A 146 6.41 19.09 -4.51
N HIS A 147 6.83 18.62 -3.35
CA HIS A 147 5.94 18.04 -2.37
C HIS A 147 6.42 18.29 -0.93
N ASP A 148 5.46 18.25 -0.01
CA ASP A 148 5.71 18.42 1.41
C ASP A 148 6.11 17.08 2.06
N VAL A 149 5.50 15.97 1.61
CA VAL A 149 5.69 14.63 2.21
C VAL A 149 6.00 13.56 1.17
N LEU A 150 7.00 12.72 1.43
CA LEU A 150 7.28 11.52 0.63
C LEU A 150 6.77 10.27 1.34
N LEU A 151 5.98 9.45 0.66
CA LEU A 151 5.51 8.15 1.16
C LEU A 151 6.15 7.04 0.34
N ALA A 152 6.67 5.98 0.99
CA ALA A 152 7.22 4.83 0.28
C ALA A 152 7.06 3.50 1.02
N GLY A 153 6.51 2.49 0.34
CA GLY A 153 6.46 1.08 0.79
C GLY A 153 7.47 0.21 0.05
N PHE A 154 8.76 0.50 0.19
CA PHE A 154 9.80 -0.16 -0.61
C PHE A 154 10.05 -1.61 -0.14
N PRO A 155 10.38 -2.56 -1.04
CA PRO A 155 10.63 -3.94 -0.66
C PRO A 155 11.92 -4.10 0.16
N CYS A 156 11.92 -5.05 1.11
CA CYS A 156 13.11 -5.38 1.91
C CYS A 156 14.15 -6.13 1.04
N GLN A 157 15.22 -5.45 0.64
CA GLN A 157 16.34 -6.02 -0.11
C GLN A 157 17.63 -5.94 0.73
N PRO A 158 18.51 -6.96 0.73
CA PRO A 158 19.84 -6.83 1.32
C PRO A 158 20.70 -5.86 0.49
N PHE A 159 21.57 -5.10 1.15
CA PHE A 159 22.55 -4.24 0.48
C PHE A 159 23.81 -5.05 0.16
N SER A 160 24.29 -5.00 -1.08
CA SER A 160 25.49 -5.71 -1.49
C SER A 160 26.74 -4.84 -1.31
N LEU A 161 27.71 -5.32 -0.52
CA LEU A 161 29.00 -4.66 -0.32
C LEU A 161 29.90 -4.65 -1.57
N ALA A 162 29.57 -5.46 -2.60
CA ALA A 162 30.44 -5.66 -3.76
C ALA A 162 30.66 -4.40 -4.62
N GLY A 163 29.68 -3.48 -4.65
CA GLY A 163 29.81 -2.18 -5.33
C GLY A 163 30.72 -1.19 -4.60
N VAL A 164 30.70 -1.23 -3.27
CA VAL A 164 31.50 -0.37 -2.38
C VAL A 164 32.99 -0.74 -2.48
N SER A 165 33.31 -2.04 -2.48
CA SER A 165 34.70 -2.53 -2.55
C SER A 165 35.46 -2.12 -3.83
N LYS A 166 34.77 -1.95 -4.97
CA LYS A 166 35.39 -1.58 -6.25
C LYS A 166 35.64 -0.06 -6.39
N LYS A 167 34.89 0.76 -5.66
CA LYS A 167 35.05 2.23 -5.62
C LYS A 167 36.02 2.69 -4.54
N ASN A 168 36.18 1.90 -3.46
CA ASN A 168 37.20 2.11 -2.43
C ASN A 168 38.64 2.08 -3.00
N SER A 169 38.90 1.25 -4.03
CA SER A 169 40.18 1.23 -4.74
C SER A 169 40.40 2.42 -5.69
N LEU A 170 39.41 3.31 -5.88
CA LEU A 170 39.41 4.42 -6.85
C LEU A 170 39.27 5.81 -6.20
N GLY A 171 39.28 5.93 -4.86
CA GLY A 171 39.31 7.22 -4.15
C GLY A 171 38.09 8.13 -4.32
N ARG A 172 36.92 7.59 -4.68
CA ARG A 172 35.67 8.37 -4.82
C ARG A 172 34.96 8.56 -3.47
N LYS A 173 34.23 9.69 -3.33
CA LYS A 173 33.55 10.13 -2.10
C LYS A 173 32.63 9.03 -1.51
N HIS A 174 32.73 8.84 -0.20
CA HIS A 174 31.86 8.00 0.64
C HIS A 174 30.54 8.75 0.93
N GLY A 175 29.39 8.09 0.73
CA GLY A 175 28.05 8.56 1.09
C GLY A 175 26.97 7.56 0.69
N PHE A 176 25.70 7.85 1.01
CA PHE A 176 24.56 6.94 0.79
C PHE A 176 24.46 6.38 -0.63
N GLU A 177 24.92 7.15 -1.63
CA GLU A 177 24.95 6.76 -3.04
C GLU A 177 25.82 5.52 -3.31
N CYS A 178 26.82 5.24 -2.48
CA CYS A 178 27.69 4.08 -2.63
C CYS A 178 27.12 2.86 -1.90
N GLU A 179 26.54 3.03 -0.71
CA GLU A 179 26.13 1.91 0.16
C GLU A 179 24.79 1.29 -0.22
N THR A 180 23.89 2.08 -0.80
CA THR A 180 22.51 1.65 -1.08
C THR A 180 22.30 1.17 -2.52
N GLN A 181 23.30 1.40 -3.39
CA GLN A 181 23.26 1.11 -4.83
C GLN A 181 22.80 -0.31 -5.14
N GLY A 182 21.94 -0.45 -6.16
CA GLY A 182 21.38 -1.72 -6.61
C GLY A 182 20.11 -2.17 -5.86
N THR A 183 19.56 -1.32 -4.98
CA THR A 183 18.30 -1.55 -4.28
C THR A 183 17.28 -0.46 -4.60
N LEU A 184 15.99 -0.75 -4.41
CA LEU A 184 14.92 0.25 -4.55
C LEU A 184 14.91 1.29 -3.41
N PHE A 185 15.62 1.03 -2.31
CA PHE A 185 15.85 2.06 -1.28
C PHE A 185 16.76 3.19 -1.80
N PHE A 186 17.72 2.88 -2.66
CA PHE A 186 18.56 3.89 -3.31
C PHE A 186 17.74 4.87 -4.14
N ASP A 187 16.74 4.38 -4.88
CA ASP A 187 15.81 5.23 -5.63
C ASP A 187 15.04 6.18 -4.72
N VAL A 188 14.56 5.69 -3.57
CA VAL A 188 13.90 6.52 -2.55
C VAL A 188 14.87 7.58 -2.02
N ALA A 189 16.08 7.18 -1.64
CA ALA A 189 17.10 8.08 -1.09
C ALA A 189 17.49 9.18 -2.09
N ARG A 190 17.64 8.84 -3.39
CA ARG A 190 17.89 9.81 -4.46
C ARG A 190 16.75 10.82 -4.63
N ILE A 191 15.50 10.37 -4.54
CA ILE A 191 14.35 11.29 -4.62
C ILE A 191 14.30 12.21 -3.39
N ILE A 192 14.59 11.69 -2.19
CA ILE A 192 14.70 12.51 -0.98
C ILE A 192 15.82 13.56 -1.14
N ALA A 193 16.97 13.18 -1.69
CA ALA A 193 18.10 14.08 -1.93
C ALA A 193 17.74 15.21 -2.91
N ALA A 194 17.11 14.86 -4.03
CA ALA A 194 16.73 15.82 -5.08
C ALA A 194 15.59 16.76 -4.63
N LYS A 195 14.51 16.20 -4.07
CA LYS A 195 13.27 16.96 -3.79
C LYS A 195 13.21 17.58 -2.39
N LYS A 196 14.04 17.10 -1.46
CA LYS A 196 14.14 17.57 -0.07
C LYS A 196 12.76 17.81 0.59
N PRO A 197 11.86 16.80 0.62
CA PRO A 197 10.55 16.95 1.25
C PRO A 197 10.67 17.39 2.72
N ALA A 198 9.63 18.02 3.26
CA ALA A 198 9.65 18.47 4.66
C ALA A 198 9.62 17.27 5.64
N ALA A 199 8.94 16.20 5.23
CA ALA A 199 8.89 14.94 5.97
C ALA A 199 8.82 13.73 5.02
N PHE A 200 9.09 12.54 5.55
CA PHE A 200 8.78 11.29 4.87
C PHE A 200 8.17 10.26 5.82
N LEU A 201 7.51 9.27 5.22
CA LEU A 201 7.11 8.04 5.87
C LEU A 201 7.51 6.86 5.00
N LEU A 202 8.32 5.96 5.57
CA LEU A 202 8.71 4.71 4.94
C LEU A 202 8.09 3.53 5.67
N GLU A 203 7.51 2.60 4.93
CA GLU A 203 6.97 1.34 5.45
C GLU A 203 7.86 0.16 5.06
N ASN A 204 8.01 -0.80 5.98
CA ASN A 204 8.69 -2.05 5.67
C ASN A 204 8.26 -3.21 6.61
N VAL A 205 8.83 -4.39 6.39
CA VAL A 205 8.61 -5.59 7.20
C VAL A 205 9.06 -5.41 8.64
N LYS A 206 8.31 -5.99 9.60
CA LYS A 206 8.61 -5.92 11.04
C LYS A 206 10.04 -6.36 11.42
N ASN A 207 10.62 -7.27 10.66
CA ASN A 207 11.93 -7.88 10.92
C ASN A 207 13.10 -7.07 10.32
N LEU A 208 12.87 -5.88 9.76
CA LEU A 208 13.91 -5.06 9.12
C LEU A 208 15.14 -4.86 10.03
N LYS A 209 14.94 -4.65 11.34
CA LYS A 209 16.02 -4.45 12.31
C LYS A 209 16.92 -5.68 12.51
N SER A 210 16.40 -6.88 12.26
CA SER A 210 17.15 -8.13 12.35
C SER A 210 17.61 -8.64 10.98
N HIS A 211 17.13 -8.03 9.90
CA HIS A 211 17.46 -8.43 8.54
C HIS A 211 18.96 -8.25 8.28
N ASP A 212 19.57 -9.24 7.63
CA ASP A 212 21.01 -9.26 7.34
C ASP A 212 21.88 -8.92 8.58
N LYS A 213 21.56 -9.56 9.72
CA LYS A 213 22.21 -9.34 11.02
C LYS A 213 22.17 -7.87 11.50
N GLY A 214 21.17 -7.10 11.05
CA GLY A 214 20.97 -5.69 11.41
C GLY A 214 21.63 -4.70 10.45
N THR A 215 22.42 -5.17 9.48
CA THR A 215 23.12 -4.33 8.50
C THR A 215 22.17 -3.48 7.69
N THR A 216 21.06 -4.06 7.21
CA THR A 216 20.08 -3.36 6.37
C THR A 216 19.47 -2.16 7.08
N PHE A 217 19.02 -2.33 8.32
CA PHE A 217 18.41 -1.24 9.08
C PHE A 217 19.41 -0.12 9.40
N ARG A 218 20.66 -0.49 9.73
CA ARG A 218 21.74 0.46 10.01
C ARG A 218 22.02 1.34 8.80
N ILE A 219 22.26 0.76 7.63
CA ILE A 219 22.55 1.49 6.37
C ILE A 219 21.38 2.43 6.02
N ILE A 220 20.13 1.98 6.19
CA ILE A 220 18.96 2.84 5.95
C ILE A 220 18.98 4.06 6.87
N CYS A 221 19.23 3.88 8.16
CA CYS A 221 19.23 4.98 9.12
C CYS A 221 20.41 5.94 8.89
N GLU A 222 21.61 5.43 8.60
CA GLU A 222 22.79 6.23 8.26
C GLU A 222 22.54 7.07 6.99
N ALA A 223 22.02 6.46 5.93
CA ALA A 223 21.67 7.18 4.70
C ALA A 223 20.66 8.31 4.93
N LEU A 224 19.62 8.07 5.74
CA LEU A 224 18.61 9.08 6.06
C LEU A 224 19.18 10.21 6.94
N ASP A 225 20.10 9.89 7.84
CA ASP A 225 20.80 10.87 8.68
C ASP A 225 21.75 11.76 7.85
N GLU A 226 22.51 11.15 6.92
CA GLU A 226 23.35 11.83 5.92
C GLU A 226 22.55 12.77 5.01
N LEU A 227 21.33 12.37 4.63
CA LEU A 227 20.39 13.19 3.85
C LEU A 227 19.81 14.37 4.65
N GLY A 228 20.14 14.50 5.94
CA GLY A 228 19.72 15.62 6.77
C GLY A 228 18.35 15.44 7.42
N TYR A 229 17.91 14.19 7.66
CA TYR A 229 16.64 13.91 8.30
C TYR A 229 16.81 13.30 9.69
N GLU A 230 15.99 13.75 10.62
CA GLU A 230 15.83 13.13 11.93
C GLU A 230 14.75 12.06 11.85
N VAL A 231 15.16 10.80 11.98
CA VAL A 231 14.23 9.66 12.03
C VAL A 231 13.78 9.41 13.47
N SER A 232 12.48 9.32 13.68
CA SER A 232 11.91 9.18 15.02
C SER A 232 12.17 7.80 15.62
N ASP A 233 12.45 7.79 16.92
CA ASP A 233 12.59 6.57 17.75
C ASP A 233 13.68 5.57 17.28
N VAL A 234 14.69 5.96 16.50
CA VAL A 234 15.76 5.07 15.99
C VAL A 234 16.44 4.28 17.11
N ASN A 235 16.75 4.96 18.21
CA ASN A 235 17.46 4.42 19.37
C ASN A 235 16.55 3.69 20.38
N ALA A 236 15.30 3.39 20.03
CA ALA A 236 14.39 2.68 20.92
C ALA A 236 14.96 1.30 21.35
N PRO A 237 14.83 0.94 22.65
CA PRO A 237 15.38 -0.30 23.18
C PRO A 237 14.72 -1.52 22.57
N LYS A 238 15.46 -2.64 22.56
CA LYS A 238 14.97 -3.93 22.07
C LYS A 238 13.76 -4.38 22.90
N GLY A 239 12.66 -4.75 22.23
CA GLY A 239 11.43 -5.25 22.87
C GLY A 239 10.33 -4.20 23.09
N ALA A 240 10.62 -2.92 22.94
CA ALA A 240 9.63 -1.85 23.02
C ALA A 240 9.86 -0.84 21.88
N ASP A 241 9.89 -1.33 20.64
CA ASP A 241 10.14 -0.50 19.47
C ASP A 241 8.83 0.13 18.97
N PRO A 242 8.59 1.43 19.17
CA PRO A 242 7.35 2.09 18.75
C PRO A 242 7.24 2.20 17.22
N LYS A 243 8.34 1.96 16.47
CA LYS A 243 8.31 1.89 15.01
C LYS A 243 7.58 0.65 14.52
N VAL A 244 7.47 -0.41 15.34
CA VAL A 244 6.74 -1.63 14.97
C VAL A 244 5.30 -1.52 15.47
N ILE A 245 4.37 -1.37 14.54
CA ILE A 245 2.94 -1.16 14.85
C ILE A 245 2.16 -2.38 14.36
N ASP A 246 1.37 -2.99 15.26
CA ASP A 246 0.46 -4.10 14.92
C ASP A 246 -0.94 -3.56 14.56
N ALA A 247 -1.44 -3.93 13.38
CA ALA A 247 -2.77 -3.56 12.95
C ALA A 247 -3.89 -4.13 13.84
N LYS A 248 -3.60 -5.14 14.69
CA LYS A 248 -4.60 -5.76 15.58
C LYS A 248 -5.35 -4.76 16.46
N HIS A 249 -4.72 -3.62 16.74
CA HIS A 249 -5.29 -2.55 17.56
C HIS A 249 -6.39 -1.76 16.83
N PHE A 250 -6.45 -1.86 15.50
CA PHE A 250 -7.38 -1.10 14.65
C PHE A 250 -8.33 -2.02 13.87
N VAL A 251 -7.86 -3.19 13.46
CA VAL A 251 -8.61 -4.19 12.69
C VAL A 251 -8.43 -5.58 13.32
N PRO A 252 -9.31 -6.56 13.07
CA PRO A 252 -9.22 -7.90 13.67
C PRO A 252 -8.18 -8.79 12.96
N GLN A 253 -6.95 -8.29 12.77
CA GLN A 253 -5.84 -8.99 12.11
C GLN A 253 -4.51 -8.70 12.80
N HIS A 254 -3.72 -9.74 13.08
CA HIS A 254 -2.29 -9.57 13.35
C HIS A 254 -1.56 -9.15 12.08
N ARG A 255 -0.98 -7.95 12.08
CA ARG A 255 -0.15 -7.45 10.97
C ARG A 255 0.78 -6.38 11.48
N GLU A 256 1.99 -6.79 11.84
CA GLU A 256 3.03 -5.88 12.28
C GLU A 256 3.84 -5.37 11.08
N ARG A 257 4.12 -4.05 11.07
CA ARG A 257 5.01 -3.38 10.13
C ARG A 257 5.91 -2.39 10.86
N ILE A 258 7.11 -2.20 10.34
CA ILE A 258 7.98 -1.11 10.80
C ILE A 258 7.65 0.15 10.01
N VAL A 259 7.53 1.28 10.70
CA VAL A 259 7.26 2.59 10.13
C VAL A 259 8.41 3.52 10.51
N LEU A 260 9.07 4.10 9.51
CA LEU A 260 10.12 5.08 9.68
C LEU A 260 9.56 6.45 9.31
N VAL A 261 9.40 7.32 10.31
CA VAL A 261 8.98 8.69 10.12
C VAL A 261 10.22 9.58 10.23
N GLY A 262 10.45 10.44 9.24
CA GLY A 262 11.56 11.37 9.25
C GLY A 262 11.12 12.79 8.96
N PHE A 263 11.77 13.75 9.61
CA PHE A 263 11.58 15.18 9.38
C PHE A 263 12.91 15.83 9.02
N ARG A 264 12.87 16.80 8.10
CA ARG A 264 14.08 17.51 7.68
C ARG A 264 14.64 18.35 8.83
N ARG A 265 15.92 18.14 9.17
CA ARG A 265 16.55 18.63 10.41
C ARG A 265 16.60 20.16 10.48
N ASP A 266 16.87 20.83 9.36
CA ASP A 266 16.91 22.29 9.23
C ASP A 266 15.57 22.96 9.56
N LEU A 267 14.46 22.24 9.42
CA LEU A 267 13.13 22.77 9.72
C LEU A 267 12.82 22.77 11.21
N GLY A 268 13.59 22.08 12.07
CA GLY A 268 13.45 22.13 13.53
C GLY A 268 12.06 21.73 14.05
N VAL A 269 11.39 20.81 13.35
CA VAL A 269 10.01 20.36 13.63
C VAL A 269 9.96 18.93 14.19
N HIS A 270 11.08 18.27 14.44
CA HIS A 270 11.12 16.90 14.95
C HIS A 270 10.91 16.83 16.48
N ASP A 271 11.44 17.80 17.24
CA ASP A 271 11.52 17.73 18.71
C ASP A 271 10.20 17.38 19.40
N GLY A 272 10.20 16.34 20.24
CA GLY A 272 9.02 15.83 20.94
C GLY A 272 8.05 14.97 20.10
N PHE A 273 8.34 14.70 18.82
CA PHE A 273 7.58 13.70 18.06
C PHE A 273 8.02 12.27 18.42
N THR A 274 7.07 11.36 18.60
CA THR A 274 7.35 9.93 18.81
C THR A 274 6.18 9.07 18.34
N LEU A 275 6.47 7.92 17.75
CA LEU A 275 5.46 6.93 17.37
C LEU A 275 4.84 6.24 18.60
N LYS A 276 5.43 6.40 19.79
CA LYS A 276 4.81 5.92 21.04
C LYS A 276 3.41 6.48 21.19
N ASP A 277 3.17 7.72 20.76
CA ASP A 277 1.89 8.41 20.88
C ASP A 277 0.76 7.82 20.04
N ILE A 278 1.03 6.82 19.19
CA ILE A 278 -0.01 6.13 18.43
C ILE A 278 -1.07 5.46 19.32
N HIS A 279 -0.72 5.10 20.55
CA HIS A 279 -1.69 4.56 21.53
C HIS A 279 -2.84 5.52 21.81
N LYS A 280 -2.61 6.84 21.68
CA LYS A 280 -3.63 7.89 21.86
C LYS A 280 -4.67 7.90 20.73
N LEU A 281 -4.35 7.28 19.59
CA LEU A 281 -5.17 7.23 18.39
C LEU A 281 -5.79 5.85 18.14
N ILE A 282 -5.50 4.86 19.00
CA ILE A 282 -6.18 3.56 18.95
C ILE A 282 -7.66 3.79 19.28
N PRO A 283 -8.59 3.29 18.45
CA PRO A 283 -10.01 3.45 18.72
C PRO A 283 -10.41 2.70 20.00
N LYS A 284 -11.34 3.28 20.77
CA LYS A 284 -11.86 2.64 22.00
C LYS A 284 -12.51 1.30 21.71
N GLU A 285 -13.20 1.21 20.59
CA GLU A 285 -13.83 0.00 20.07
C GLU A 285 -13.29 -0.27 18.66
N ARG A 286 -12.85 -1.50 18.43
CA ARG A 286 -12.44 -1.98 17.10
C ARG A 286 -13.46 -3.00 16.60
N PRO A 287 -13.70 -3.10 15.29
CA PRO A 287 -14.52 -4.16 14.72
C PRO A 287 -14.01 -5.55 15.11
N SER A 288 -14.92 -6.46 15.44
CA SER A 288 -14.65 -7.89 15.57
C SER A 288 -14.40 -8.51 14.19
N PHE A 289 -13.86 -9.73 14.15
CA PHE A 289 -13.74 -10.47 12.90
C PHE A 289 -15.12 -10.78 12.31
N GLY A 290 -16.14 -10.99 13.13
CA GLY A 290 -17.52 -11.18 12.67
C GLY A 290 -18.10 -9.96 11.96
N ASP A 291 -17.80 -8.74 12.45
CA ASP A 291 -18.35 -7.49 11.90
C ASP A 291 -17.91 -7.20 10.46
N ILE A 292 -16.77 -7.76 10.04
CA ILE A 292 -16.26 -7.57 8.68
C ILE A 292 -16.82 -8.58 7.68
N LEU A 293 -17.51 -9.63 8.13
CA LEU A 293 -18.00 -10.71 7.27
C LEU A 293 -19.32 -10.34 6.59
N ASP A 294 -19.47 -10.79 5.35
CA ASP A 294 -20.75 -10.75 4.65
C ASP A 294 -21.69 -11.83 5.20
N LYS A 295 -22.99 -11.52 5.29
CA LYS A 295 -24.02 -12.48 5.72
C LYS A 295 -24.25 -13.56 4.67
N ASP A 296 -24.41 -13.14 3.41
CA ASP A 296 -24.69 -14.01 2.27
C ASP A 296 -23.45 -14.07 1.38
N VAL A 297 -22.83 -15.26 1.30
CA VAL A 297 -21.58 -15.47 0.56
C VAL A 297 -21.77 -16.59 -0.46
N ASP A 298 -21.30 -16.34 -1.69
CA ASP A 298 -21.32 -17.33 -2.76
C ASP A 298 -20.59 -18.62 -2.34
N SER A 299 -21.23 -19.76 -2.60
CA SER A 299 -20.70 -21.09 -2.32
C SER A 299 -19.31 -21.36 -2.91
N LYS A 300 -18.89 -20.64 -3.97
CA LYS A 300 -17.55 -20.74 -4.56
C LYS A 300 -16.42 -20.39 -3.57
N TYR A 301 -16.72 -19.67 -2.49
CA TYR A 301 -15.74 -19.35 -1.45
C TYR A 301 -15.60 -20.46 -0.40
N ILE A 302 -16.57 -21.37 -0.30
CA ILE A 302 -16.48 -22.57 0.55
C ILE A 302 -15.39 -23.47 -0.01
N LEU A 303 -14.52 -23.99 0.86
CA LEU A 303 -13.46 -24.89 0.42
C LEU A 303 -14.06 -26.15 -0.22
N THR A 304 -13.45 -26.58 -1.31
CA THR A 304 -13.80 -27.87 -1.91
C THR A 304 -13.46 -29.01 -0.95
N PRO A 305 -14.17 -30.15 -0.98
CA PRO A 305 -13.89 -31.27 -0.08
C PRO A 305 -12.42 -31.70 -0.10
N LYS A 306 -11.82 -31.78 -1.30
CA LYS A 306 -10.42 -32.16 -1.49
C LYS A 306 -9.43 -31.15 -0.89
N LEU A 307 -9.68 -29.86 -1.09
CA LEU A 307 -8.79 -28.83 -0.54
C LEU A 307 -8.87 -28.78 0.98
N TRP A 308 -10.07 -28.92 1.54
CA TRP A 308 -10.25 -28.97 2.99
C TRP A 308 -9.56 -30.18 3.61
N ASP A 309 -9.75 -31.38 3.04
CA ASP A 309 -9.07 -32.61 3.48
C ASP A 309 -7.54 -32.47 3.45
N TYR A 310 -7.00 -31.90 2.37
CA TYR A 310 -5.57 -31.62 2.26
C TYR A 310 -5.07 -30.70 3.38
N LEU A 311 -5.71 -29.54 3.57
CA LEU A 311 -5.30 -28.56 4.59
C LEU A 311 -5.44 -29.13 6.01
N TYR A 312 -6.51 -29.88 6.26
CA TYR A 312 -6.78 -30.52 7.54
C TYR A 312 -5.68 -31.53 7.90
N ARG A 313 -5.42 -32.51 7.02
CA ARG A 313 -4.37 -33.52 7.21
C ARG A 313 -2.97 -32.91 7.28
N TYR A 314 -2.71 -31.88 6.49
CA TYR A 314 -1.43 -31.16 6.52
C TYR A 314 -1.19 -30.54 7.91
N ALA A 315 -2.20 -29.86 8.47
CA ALA A 315 -2.10 -29.29 9.81
C ALA A 315 -1.91 -30.37 10.89
N GLU A 316 -2.63 -31.49 10.82
CA GLU A 316 -2.45 -32.62 11.76
C GLU A 316 -1.04 -33.20 11.71
N LYS A 317 -0.50 -33.44 10.50
CA LYS A 317 0.86 -33.94 10.30
C LYS A 317 1.91 -33.02 10.92
N HIS A 318 1.74 -31.70 10.79
CA HIS A 318 2.67 -30.74 11.38
C HIS A 318 2.53 -30.62 12.89
N ARG A 319 1.30 -30.68 13.42
CA ARG A 319 1.02 -30.71 14.86
C ARG A 319 1.65 -31.92 15.55
N GLN A 320 1.58 -33.10 14.93
CA GLN A 320 2.23 -34.32 15.43
C GLN A 320 3.76 -34.20 15.50
N LYS A 321 4.36 -33.35 14.66
CA LYS A 321 5.80 -33.04 14.66
C LYS A 321 6.18 -31.91 15.63
N GLY A 322 5.26 -31.44 16.46
CA GLY A 322 5.47 -30.30 17.37
C GLY A 322 5.56 -28.94 16.68
N ASN A 323 5.14 -28.85 15.40
CA ASN A 323 5.19 -27.60 14.64
C ASN A 323 3.82 -26.92 14.58
N GLY A 324 3.79 -25.59 14.56
CA GLY A 324 2.58 -24.77 14.43
C GLY A 324 2.11 -24.51 12.99
N PHE A 325 2.63 -25.24 11.99
CA PHE A 325 2.24 -25.04 10.58
C PHE A 325 0.86 -25.64 10.28
N GLY A 326 0.07 -24.96 9.44
CA GLY A 326 -1.27 -25.39 9.05
C GLY A 326 -2.18 -24.21 8.72
N PHE A 327 -3.49 -24.45 8.69
CA PHE A 327 -4.48 -23.41 8.44
C PHE A 327 -4.81 -22.60 9.71
N GLY A 328 -5.37 -21.40 9.52
CA GLY A 328 -5.95 -20.57 10.58
C GLY A 328 -7.47 -20.56 10.50
N LEU A 329 -8.13 -21.40 11.31
CA LEU A 329 -9.59 -21.33 11.46
C LEU A 329 -9.93 -20.15 12.38
N THR A 330 -10.75 -19.23 11.89
CA THR A 330 -11.04 -17.95 12.53
C THR A 330 -12.53 -17.82 12.77
N ARG A 331 -12.91 -17.54 14.02
CA ARG A 331 -14.28 -17.29 14.49
C ARG A 331 -14.52 -15.81 14.68
N SER A 332 -15.78 -15.43 14.93
CA SER A 332 -16.23 -14.04 14.98
C SER A 332 -15.45 -13.14 15.95
N ASP A 333 -15.03 -13.67 17.11
CA ASP A 333 -14.34 -12.91 18.15
C ASP A 333 -12.81 -13.01 18.07
N ASP A 334 -12.28 -13.80 17.13
CA ASP A 334 -10.85 -14.04 17.00
C ASP A 334 -10.12 -12.84 16.36
N VAL A 335 -8.79 -12.84 16.51
CA VAL A 335 -7.90 -12.01 15.69
C VAL A 335 -7.29 -12.88 14.61
N ALA A 336 -7.56 -12.56 13.35
CA ALA A 336 -7.06 -13.32 12.22
C ALA A 336 -5.53 -13.28 12.15
N ARG A 337 -4.94 -14.32 11.56
CA ARG A 337 -3.53 -14.29 11.14
C ARG A 337 -3.33 -13.24 10.03
N THR A 338 -2.08 -12.93 9.73
CA THR A 338 -1.75 -11.97 8.67
C THR A 338 -2.28 -12.46 7.31
N LEU A 339 -3.08 -11.62 6.64
CA LEU A 339 -3.44 -11.79 5.24
C LEU A 339 -2.18 -11.61 4.39
N SER A 340 -1.66 -12.72 3.85
CA SER A 340 -0.40 -12.74 3.12
C SER A 340 -0.62 -12.58 1.61
N ALA A 341 0.42 -12.20 0.87
CA ALA A 341 0.40 -12.21 -0.59
C ALA A 341 0.11 -13.61 -1.19
N ARG A 342 0.33 -14.69 -0.41
CA ARG A 342 0.09 -16.08 -0.83
C ARG A 342 -1.34 -16.55 -0.58
N TYR A 343 -2.17 -15.76 0.08
CA TYR A 343 -3.57 -16.09 0.38
C TYR A 343 -4.37 -16.52 -0.86
N HIS A 344 -4.04 -15.96 -2.02
CA HIS A 344 -4.66 -16.31 -3.31
C HIS A 344 -4.53 -17.79 -3.70
N LYS A 345 -3.60 -18.55 -3.12
CA LYS A 345 -3.36 -19.97 -3.45
C LYS A 345 -4.45 -20.87 -2.88
N ASP A 346 -4.65 -20.82 -1.56
CA ASP A 346 -5.55 -21.72 -0.84
C ASP A 346 -6.33 -21.04 0.30
N GLY A 347 -5.98 -19.80 0.65
CA GLY A 347 -6.57 -19.05 1.76
C GLY A 347 -6.24 -19.61 3.15
N SER A 348 -5.26 -20.51 3.25
CA SER A 348 -4.99 -21.29 4.46
C SER A 348 -4.70 -20.44 5.69
N GLU A 349 -4.14 -19.23 5.54
CA GLU A 349 -3.83 -18.36 6.68
C GLU A 349 -5.09 -17.92 7.46
N ILE A 350 -6.22 -17.75 6.76
CA ILE A 350 -7.48 -17.24 7.33
C ILE A 350 -8.67 -17.96 6.65
N LEU A 351 -9.23 -18.94 7.35
CA LEU A 351 -10.45 -19.63 6.98
C LEU A 351 -11.56 -19.27 7.96
N VAL A 352 -12.69 -18.81 7.43
CA VAL A 352 -13.87 -18.48 8.21
C VAL A 352 -14.57 -19.78 8.63
N ASP A 353 -14.73 -19.96 9.94
CA ASP A 353 -15.46 -21.09 10.50
C ASP A 353 -16.95 -21.03 10.11
N ARG A 354 -17.51 -22.19 9.78
CA ARG A 354 -18.93 -22.38 9.41
C ARG A 354 -19.62 -23.38 10.34
N GLY A 355 -19.06 -23.61 11.53
CA GLY A 355 -19.56 -24.58 12.50
C GLY A 355 -18.87 -25.95 12.36
N PHE A 356 -17.59 -25.96 12.00
CA PHE A 356 -16.80 -27.20 11.96
C PHE A 356 -16.58 -27.73 13.39
N VAL A 357 -16.84 -29.03 13.60
CA VAL A 357 -16.76 -29.66 14.93
C VAL A 357 -15.58 -30.64 14.96
N ALA A 358 -14.50 -30.24 15.64
CA ALA A 358 -13.25 -31.00 15.69
C ALA A 358 -13.36 -32.39 16.35
N GLY A 359 -14.36 -32.62 17.20
CA GLY A 359 -14.59 -33.92 17.86
C GLY A 359 -15.42 -34.91 17.05
N LEU A 360 -15.99 -34.49 15.92
CA LEU A 360 -16.73 -35.38 15.02
C LEU A 360 -15.81 -35.95 13.95
N ASP A 361 -16.22 -37.09 13.37
CA ASP A 361 -15.54 -37.64 12.21
C ASP A 361 -15.40 -36.60 11.10
N PHE A 362 -14.21 -36.51 10.50
CA PHE A 362 -13.90 -35.51 9.48
C PHE A 362 -14.80 -35.66 8.25
N HIS A 363 -15.13 -36.90 7.89
CA HIS A 363 -15.97 -37.23 6.74
C HIS A 363 -17.46 -37.28 7.07
N SER A 364 -17.86 -37.00 8.32
CA SER A 364 -19.28 -36.90 8.70
C SER A 364 -20.02 -35.86 7.86
N GLU A 365 -21.29 -36.13 7.56
CA GLU A 365 -22.13 -35.25 6.76
C GLU A 365 -22.16 -33.81 7.32
N LEU A 366 -22.30 -33.68 8.65
CA LEU A 366 -22.31 -32.36 9.31
C LEU A 366 -21.01 -31.58 9.10
N ASN A 367 -19.83 -32.20 9.28
CA ASN A 367 -18.55 -31.52 9.05
C ASN A 367 -18.33 -31.19 7.57
N GLN A 368 -18.80 -32.05 6.66
CA GLN A 368 -18.73 -31.78 5.23
C GLN A 368 -19.70 -30.67 4.79
N MET A 369 -20.86 -30.50 5.43
CA MET A 369 -21.73 -29.33 5.21
C MET A 369 -21.11 -28.05 5.78
N ASN A 370 -20.40 -28.16 6.90
CA ASN A 370 -19.79 -27.03 7.63
C ASN A 370 -18.31 -26.81 7.28
N ARG A 371 -17.86 -27.22 6.09
CA ARG A 371 -16.50 -26.92 5.63
C ARG A 371 -16.22 -25.41 5.72
N PRO A 372 -15.04 -25.00 6.19
CA PRO A 372 -14.67 -23.59 6.25
C PRO A 372 -14.68 -22.95 4.85
N ARG A 373 -14.73 -21.61 4.82
CA ARG A 373 -14.63 -20.83 3.59
C ARG A 373 -13.46 -19.86 3.63
N ARG A 374 -13.03 -19.41 2.45
CA ARG A 374 -12.14 -18.26 2.32
C ARG A 374 -12.92 -16.95 2.55
N LEU A 375 -12.17 -15.89 2.85
CA LEU A 375 -12.69 -14.53 2.81
C LEU A 375 -13.04 -14.13 1.37
N THR A 376 -14.06 -13.31 1.18
CA THR A 376 -14.33 -12.64 -0.10
C THR A 376 -13.34 -11.47 -0.30
N PRO A 377 -13.15 -10.98 -1.54
CA PRO A 377 -12.36 -9.77 -1.77
C PRO A 377 -12.87 -8.54 -0.99
N HIS A 378 -14.19 -8.39 -0.80
CA HIS A 378 -14.74 -7.29 0.01
C HIS A 378 -14.48 -7.48 1.50
N GLU A 379 -14.54 -8.70 2.03
CA GLU A 379 -14.14 -8.96 3.41
C GLU A 379 -12.64 -8.69 3.61
N CYS A 380 -11.78 -9.01 2.64
CA CYS A 380 -10.37 -8.62 2.65
C CYS A 380 -10.17 -7.09 2.64
N SER A 381 -10.98 -6.36 1.85
CA SER A 381 -11.00 -4.88 1.86
C SER A 381 -11.26 -4.33 3.26
N ARG A 382 -12.29 -4.86 3.95
CA ARG A 382 -12.64 -4.47 5.33
C ARG A 382 -11.58 -4.88 6.34
N LEU A 383 -11.02 -6.08 6.23
CA LEU A 383 -9.95 -6.57 7.11
C LEU A 383 -8.69 -5.69 7.03
N MET A 384 -8.42 -5.10 5.86
CA MET A 384 -7.31 -4.18 5.62
C MET A 384 -7.68 -2.70 5.86
N GLY A 385 -8.96 -2.42 6.15
CA GLY A 385 -9.51 -1.09 6.43
C GLY A 385 -9.69 -0.19 5.19
N PHE A 386 -9.75 -0.76 3.99
CA PHE A 386 -10.16 -0.02 2.79
C PHE A 386 -11.66 0.28 2.78
N ASP A 387 -12.47 -0.61 3.37
CA ASP A 387 -13.90 -0.41 3.67
C ASP A 387 -14.14 -0.53 5.18
N LYS A 388 -15.23 0.06 5.69
CA LYS A 388 -15.71 -0.19 7.06
C LYS A 388 -16.61 -1.43 7.13
N PRO A 389 -16.87 -1.98 8.32
CA PRO A 389 -17.91 -3.00 8.51
C PRO A 389 -19.23 -2.65 7.81
N GLY A 390 -19.79 -3.60 7.07
CA GLY A 390 -21.02 -3.42 6.28
C GLY A 390 -20.89 -2.57 5.01
N GLU A 391 -19.72 -2.01 4.70
CA GLU A 391 -19.49 -1.25 3.47
C GLU A 391 -18.86 -2.10 2.37
N SER A 392 -19.17 -1.77 1.12
CA SER A 392 -18.52 -2.33 -0.09
C SER A 392 -18.27 -1.21 -1.10
N LYS A 393 -17.71 -0.10 -0.64
CA LYS A 393 -17.48 1.11 -1.45
C LYS A 393 -16.19 1.02 -2.24
N PHE A 394 -15.19 0.28 -1.74
CA PHE A 394 -13.95 0.06 -2.45
C PHE A 394 -14.19 -0.77 -3.72
N VAL A 395 -13.85 -0.18 -4.85
CA VAL A 395 -14.04 -0.80 -6.17
C VAL A 395 -12.93 -1.81 -6.42
N ILE A 396 -13.30 -3.04 -6.79
CA ILE A 396 -12.37 -4.13 -7.08
C ILE A 396 -12.49 -4.48 -8.58
N PRO A 397 -11.73 -3.82 -9.48
CA PRO A 397 -11.87 -4.00 -10.92
C PRO A 397 -11.07 -5.20 -11.47
N VAL A 398 -10.58 -6.08 -10.60
CA VAL A 398 -9.70 -7.20 -10.94
C VAL A 398 -10.30 -8.53 -10.45
N SER A 399 -9.74 -9.65 -10.88
CA SER A 399 -10.17 -10.97 -10.40
C SER A 399 -9.87 -11.19 -8.91
N ASP A 400 -10.60 -12.09 -8.27
CA ASP A 400 -10.38 -12.49 -6.87
C ASP A 400 -8.91 -12.81 -6.58
N THR A 401 -8.25 -13.56 -7.46
CA THR A 401 -6.82 -13.92 -7.32
C THR A 401 -5.93 -12.67 -7.25
N GLN A 402 -6.19 -11.67 -8.09
CA GLN A 402 -5.42 -10.42 -8.06
C GLN A 402 -5.78 -9.58 -6.83
N ALA A 403 -7.07 -9.50 -6.46
CA ALA A 403 -7.51 -8.80 -5.27
C ALA A 403 -6.84 -9.36 -4.00
N TYR A 404 -6.78 -10.68 -3.83
CA TYR A 404 -6.06 -11.30 -2.70
C TYR A 404 -4.58 -10.96 -2.67
N ARG A 405 -3.91 -10.91 -3.83
CA ARG A 405 -2.50 -10.48 -3.90
C ARG A 405 -2.34 -9.02 -3.50
N GLN A 406 -3.23 -8.15 -3.97
CA GLN A 406 -3.22 -6.72 -3.66
C GLN A 406 -3.44 -6.47 -2.17
N PHE A 407 -4.49 -7.02 -1.57
CA PHE A 407 -4.75 -6.87 -0.14
C PHE A 407 -3.65 -7.53 0.72
N GLY A 408 -3.15 -8.71 0.32
CA GLY A 408 -2.05 -9.38 1.01
C GLY A 408 -0.73 -8.60 1.02
N ASN A 409 -0.48 -7.81 -0.03
CA ASN A 409 0.68 -6.90 -0.12
C ASN A 409 0.43 -5.50 0.46
N SER A 410 -0.82 -5.15 0.77
CA SER A 410 -1.16 -3.80 1.23
C SER A 410 -0.81 -3.55 2.69
N VAL A 411 -0.76 -2.28 3.07
CA VAL A 411 -0.76 -1.87 4.48
C VAL A 411 -2.18 -1.88 5.06
N ALA A 412 -2.32 -1.96 6.38
CA ALA A 412 -3.60 -1.76 7.05
C ALA A 412 -3.89 -0.25 7.15
N VAL A 413 -4.88 0.23 6.40
CA VAL A 413 -5.16 1.68 6.22
C VAL A 413 -5.28 2.44 7.56
N PRO A 414 -6.00 1.95 8.59
CA PRO A 414 -6.20 2.72 9.82
C PRO A 414 -4.91 3.00 10.60
N VAL A 415 -3.88 2.15 10.45
CA VAL A 415 -2.55 2.37 11.04
C VAL A 415 -1.93 3.63 10.43
N PHE A 416 -1.96 3.75 9.10
CA PHE A 416 -1.33 4.87 8.39
C PHE A 416 -2.17 6.14 8.47
N GLU A 417 -3.49 6.03 8.64
CA GLU A 417 -4.34 7.15 9.05
C GLU A 417 -3.94 7.68 10.43
N ALA A 418 -3.70 6.80 11.42
CA ALA A 418 -3.24 7.20 12.74
C ALA A 418 -1.86 7.86 12.69
N VAL A 419 -0.90 7.27 11.95
CA VAL A 419 0.43 7.89 11.78
C VAL A 419 0.33 9.25 11.07
N ALA A 420 -0.48 9.36 10.02
CA ALA A 420 -0.70 10.63 9.32
C ALA A 420 -1.30 11.70 10.25
N LYS A 421 -2.22 11.32 11.15
CA LYS A 421 -2.76 12.23 12.18
C LYS A 421 -1.68 12.72 13.15
N LEU A 422 -0.77 11.84 13.60
CA LEU A 422 0.37 12.26 14.44
C LEU A 422 1.31 13.23 13.69
N MET A 423 1.55 12.99 12.40
CA MET A 423 2.47 13.78 11.59
C MET A 423 1.89 15.14 11.18
N LYS A 424 0.57 15.27 11.09
CA LYS A 424 -0.13 16.40 10.47
C LYS A 424 0.38 17.77 10.94
N ASP A 425 0.38 18.02 12.24
CA ASP A 425 0.74 19.33 12.79
C ASP A 425 2.21 19.66 12.52
N ARG A 426 3.08 18.65 12.54
CA ARG A 426 4.50 18.82 12.19
C ARG A 426 4.68 19.10 10.70
N ILE A 427 3.94 18.42 9.82
CA ILE A 427 3.97 18.65 8.37
C ILE A 427 3.58 20.10 8.06
N ILE A 428 2.49 20.60 8.65
CA ILE A 428 2.01 21.97 8.43
C ILE A 428 3.07 22.98 8.88
N LYS A 429 3.60 22.82 10.10
CA LYS A 429 4.67 23.68 10.63
C LYS A 429 5.94 23.64 9.77
N ALA A 430 6.28 22.46 9.25
CA ALA A 430 7.46 22.26 8.40
C ALA A 430 7.31 22.99 7.07
N LYS A 431 6.11 22.92 6.48
CA LYS A 431 5.76 23.62 5.25
C LYS A 431 5.85 25.13 5.41
N GLU A 432 5.30 25.67 6.49
CA GLU A 432 5.37 27.11 6.80
C GLU A 432 6.84 27.58 6.87
N ARG A 433 7.69 26.86 7.63
CA ARG A 433 9.11 27.18 7.72
C ARG A 433 9.86 27.02 6.39
N LYS A 434 9.51 26.02 5.58
CA LYS A 434 10.10 25.81 4.25
C LYS A 434 9.80 26.99 3.32
N SER A 435 8.60 27.57 3.41
CA SER A 435 8.24 28.79 2.67
C SER A 435 9.06 30.00 3.13
N ASP A 436 9.28 30.16 4.43
CA ASP A 436 10.10 31.27 4.96
C ASP A 436 11.57 31.19 4.50
N PHE A 437 12.16 29.98 4.46
CA PHE A 437 13.50 29.77 3.91
C PHE A 437 13.61 30.11 2.42
N GLY A 438 12.53 29.88 1.64
CA GLY A 438 12.48 30.22 0.22
C GLY A 438 12.40 31.73 -0.04
N LEU A 439 11.78 32.49 0.86
CA LEU A 439 11.69 33.95 0.75
C LEU A 439 13.04 34.63 1.07
N VAL A 440 13.76 34.17 2.09
CA VAL A 440 15.06 34.74 2.48
C VAL A 440 16.15 34.49 1.43
N ALA A 441 16.06 33.39 0.68
CA ALA A 441 16.99 33.11 -0.42
C ALA A 441 16.70 33.91 -1.72
N GLY A 442 15.49 34.46 -1.85
CA GLY A 442 15.06 35.23 -3.03
C GLY A 442 15.36 36.74 -2.97
N ASP A 443 15.51 37.31 -1.77
CA ASP A 443 15.82 38.74 -1.56
C ASP A 443 17.33 39.06 -1.64
N GLY A 444 18.15 38.08 -2.06
CA GLY A 444 19.61 38.18 -2.15
C GLY A 444 20.20 37.98 -3.55
N MET A 445 19.39 38.12 -4.61
CA MET A 445 19.85 38.09 -6.01
C MET A 445 19.62 39.41 -6.73
#